data_AF-A0A257SHX2-F1
#
_entry.id   AF-A0A257SHX2-F1
#
_cell.length_a   1.000
_cell.length_b   1.000
_cell.length_c   1.000
_cell.angle_alpha   90.00
_cell.angle_beta   90.00
_cell.angle_gamma   90.00
#
_symmetry.space_group_name_H-M   'P 1'
#
loop_
_entity.id
_entity.type
_entity.pdbx_description
1 polymer ?
#
loop_
_entity_poly.entity_id
_entity_poly.type
_entity_poly.pdbx_seq_one_letter_code
_entity_poly.pdbx_strand_id
1 'polypeptide(L)'
;MQATPAPLRQRLRAYATLMRMDRPIGTLLLLWPTYWGLWLAARGTPSLGHFLIFTAGTWLMRSAGCVINDYFDRDFDRQVARTCQRPLATGLITSRAALRLFVILCLLAAALLPFLNWLTIWLAGGAVLITITYPLFKRFTHLPQAYLGIAFSFGIPMAFAATLGQVPALAWWLMLANACWVVAYDTAYAMAD
;
A
#
# COMPACT_ATOMS: atom_id res chain seq x y z
N MET A 1 -36.71 9.80 1.55
CA MET A 1 -36.31 10.25 0.20
C MET A 1 -35.14 9.39 -0.26
N GLN A 2 -35.31 8.58 -1.30
CA GLN A 2 -34.20 7.80 -1.88
C GLN A 2 -33.34 8.77 -2.70
N ALA A 3 -32.10 9.00 -2.26
CA ALA A 3 -31.16 9.84 -2.99
C ALA A 3 -30.86 9.21 -4.36
N THR A 4 -31.03 9.98 -5.43
CA THR A 4 -30.67 9.57 -6.79
C THR A 4 -29.20 9.14 -6.81
N PRO A 5 -28.85 7.97 -7.36
CA PRO A 5 -27.46 7.53 -7.38
C PRO A 5 -26.60 8.58 -8.13
N ALA A 6 -25.48 8.96 -7.52
CA ALA A 6 -24.55 9.92 -8.10
C ALA A 6 -24.16 9.51 -9.54
N PRO A 7 -23.99 10.47 -10.47
CA PRO A 7 -23.58 10.20 -11.85
C PRO A 7 -22.34 9.30 -11.92
N LEU A 8 -22.28 8.40 -12.92
CA LEU A 8 -21.19 7.43 -13.07
C LEU A 8 -19.80 8.07 -12.97
N ARG A 9 -19.61 9.24 -13.61
CA ARG A 9 -18.36 10.01 -13.57
C ARG A 9 -17.95 10.40 -12.15
N GLN A 10 -18.91 10.80 -11.31
CA GLN A 10 -18.65 11.17 -9.91
C GLN A 10 -18.25 9.94 -9.10
N ARG A 11 -18.90 8.79 -9.34
CA ARG A 11 -18.55 7.53 -8.67
C ARG A 11 -17.15 7.03 -9.06
N LEU A 12 -16.79 7.11 -10.34
CA LEU A 12 -15.45 6.75 -10.81
C LEU A 12 -14.36 7.65 -10.19
N ARG A 13 -14.62 8.97 -10.14
CA ARG A 13 -13.72 9.91 -9.43
C ARG A 13 -13.59 9.57 -7.95
N ALA A 14 -14.69 9.25 -7.29
CA ALA A 14 -14.67 8.85 -5.88
C ALA A 14 -13.82 7.60 -5.65
N TYR A 15 -13.91 6.60 -6.53
CA TYR A 15 -13.04 5.42 -6.44
C TYR A 15 -11.57 5.75 -6.70
N ALA A 16 -11.27 6.61 -7.68
CA ALA A 16 -9.91 7.05 -7.96
C ALA A 16 -9.30 7.80 -6.74
N THR A 17 -10.08 8.67 -6.09
CA THR A 17 -9.67 9.35 -4.85
C THR A 17 -9.48 8.36 -3.70
N LEU A 18 -10.37 7.38 -3.54
CA LEU A 18 -10.24 6.33 -2.52
C LEU A 18 -8.96 5.49 -2.73
N MET A 19 -8.59 5.25 -3.98
CA MET A 19 -7.35 4.56 -4.37
C MET A 19 -6.11 5.47 -4.34
N ARG A 20 -6.27 6.76 -4.01
CA ARG A 20 -5.23 7.81 -4.02
C ARG A 20 -4.56 8.01 -5.37
N MET A 21 -5.28 7.81 -6.48
CA MET A 21 -4.76 8.07 -7.82
C MET A 21 -4.44 9.55 -8.05
N ASP A 22 -5.10 10.45 -7.31
CA ASP A 22 -4.85 11.89 -7.33
C ASP A 22 -3.59 12.32 -6.58
N ARG A 23 -3.02 11.45 -5.72
CA ARG A 23 -1.84 11.74 -4.88
C ARG A 23 -0.80 10.63 -5.00
N PRO A 24 -0.03 10.58 -6.10
CA PRO A 24 0.86 9.47 -6.42
C PRO A 24 2.10 9.36 -5.52
N ILE A 25 2.39 10.39 -4.71
CA ILE A 25 3.58 10.44 -3.85
C ILE A 25 3.71 9.19 -2.99
N GLY A 26 2.61 8.73 -2.36
CA GLY A 26 2.64 7.51 -1.54
C GLY A 26 2.98 6.25 -2.34
N THR A 27 2.57 6.17 -3.60
CA THR A 27 2.94 5.06 -4.50
C THR A 27 4.42 5.15 -4.84
N LEU A 28 4.94 6.34 -5.14
CA LEU A 28 6.36 6.55 -5.43
C LEU A 28 7.25 6.20 -4.23
N LEU A 29 6.81 6.52 -3.01
CA LEU A 29 7.51 6.18 -1.76
C LEU A 29 7.59 4.67 -1.50
N LEU A 30 6.68 3.87 -2.06
CA LEU A 30 6.74 2.40 -2.03
C LEU A 30 7.52 1.82 -3.22
N LEU A 31 7.37 2.43 -4.41
CA LEU A 31 8.03 1.96 -5.64
C LEU A 31 9.54 2.11 -5.56
N TRP A 32 10.06 3.26 -5.13
CA TRP A 32 11.51 3.51 -5.13
C TRP A 32 12.30 2.52 -4.27
N PRO A 33 11.91 2.23 -3.01
CA PRO A 33 12.60 1.22 -2.21
C PRO A 33 12.51 -0.19 -2.81
N THR A 34 11.36 -0.51 -3.41
CA THR A 34 11.18 -1.79 -4.14
C THR A 34 12.13 -1.88 -5.32
N TYR A 35 12.30 -0.80 -6.08
CA TYR A 35 13.26 -0.72 -7.18
C TYR A 35 14.70 -0.82 -6.68
N TRP A 36 15.07 -0.15 -5.59
CA TRP A 36 16.41 -0.34 -4.99
C TRP A 36 16.68 -1.81 -4.70
N GLY A 37 15.69 -2.51 -4.13
CA GLY A 37 15.75 -3.95 -3.92
C GLY A 37 15.98 -4.75 -5.22
N LEU A 38 15.24 -4.45 -6.28
CA LEU A 38 15.39 -5.11 -7.59
C LEU A 38 16.79 -4.90 -8.20
N TRP A 39 17.27 -3.66 -8.24
CA TRP A 39 18.59 -3.34 -8.82
C TRP A 39 19.73 -3.95 -8.02
N LEU A 40 19.68 -3.85 -6.69
CA LEU A 40 20.71 -4.42 -5.82
C LEU A 40 20.71 -5.94 -5.89
N ALA A 41 19.54 -6.59 -5.94
CA ALA A 41 19.44 -8.03 -6.07
C ALA A 41 19.93 -8.52 -7.44
N ALA A 42 19.65 -7.78 -8.52
CA ALA A 42 20.09 -8.12 -9.87
C ALA A 42 21.59 -7.87 -10.11
N ARG A 43 22.27 -7.13 -9.22
CA ARG A 43 23.65 -6.64 -9.41
C ARG A 43 23.82 -5.92 -10.76
N GLY A 44 22.81 -5.15 -11.15
CA GLY A 44 22.72 -4.54 -12.48
C GLY A 44 21.28 -4.22 -12.86
N THR A 45 20.97 -4.30 -14.15
CA THR A 45 19.61 -4.05 -14.65
C THR A 45 18.68 -5.20 -14.26
N PRO A 46 17.55 -4.94 -13.57
CA PRO A 46 16.61 -5.99 -13.22
C PRO A 46 15.91 -6.56 -14.45
N SER A 47 15.40 -7.78 -14.32
CA SER A 47 14.59 -8.38 -15.38
C SER A 47 13.36 -7.51 -15.66
N LEU A 48 13.05 -7.29 -16.94
CA LEU A 48 11.87 -6.50 -17.32
C LEU A 48 10.59 -7.09 -16.72
N GLY A 49 10.51 -8.42 -16.64
CA GLY A 49 9.40 -9.12 -15.99
C GLY A 49 9.24 -8.75 -14.51
N HIS A 50 10.31 -8.86 -13.70
CA HIS A 50 10.23 -8.46 -12.28
C HIS A 50 9.95 -6.97 -12.15
N PHE A 51 10.57 -6.12 -12.96
CA PHE A 51 10.31 -4.69 -12.93
C PHE A 51 8.82 -4.36 -13.15
N LEU A 52 8.20 -4.92 -14.20
CA LEU A 52 6.78 -4.70 -14.50
C LEU A 52 5.86 -5.29 -13.42
N ILE A 53 6.14 -6.50 -12.95
CA ILE A 53 5.37 -7.17 -11.90
C ILE A 53 5.39 -6.36 -10.61
N PHE A 54 6.57 -5.95 -10.14
CA PHE A 54 6.68 -5.18 -8.90
C PHE A 54 6.11 -3.77 -9.04
N THR A 55 6.21 -3.15 -10.21
CA THR A 55 5.57 -1.85 -10.48
C THR A 55 4.05 -1.95 -10.34
N ALA A 56 3.44 -2.91 -11.08
CA ALA A 56 2.00 -3.11 -11.06
C ALA A 56 1.52 -3.57 -9.68
N GLY A 57 2.19 -4.54 -9.07
CA GLY A 57 1.86 -5.07 -7.74
C GLY A 57 1.92 -4.00 -6.65
N THR A 58 2.97 -3.17 -6.66
CA THR A 58 3.10 -2.07 -5.68
C THR A 58 2.00 -1.04 -5.85
N TRP A 59 1.66 -0.67 -7.10
CA TRP A 59 0.56 0.26 -7.35
C TRP A 59 -0.79 -0.30 -6.88
N LEU A 60 -1.10 -1.55 -7.22
CA LEU A 60 -2.33 -2.24 -6.80
C LEU A 60 -2.41 -2.34 -5.27
N MET A 61 -1.34 -2.78 -4.62
CA MET A 61 -1.31 -2.95 -3.17
C MET A 61 -1.30 -1.63 -2.42
N ARG A 62 -0.70 -0.56 -2.96
CA ARG A 62 -0.81 0.78 -2.40
C ARG A 62 -2.27 1.26 -2.43
N SER A 63 -2.95 1.10 -3.56
CA SER A 63 -4.37 1.44 -3.68
C SER A 63 -5.23 0.60 -2.73
N ALA A 64 -4.98 -0.70 -2.62
CA ALA A 64 -5.67 -1.58 -1.67
C ALA A 64 -5.46 -1.12 -0.22
N GLY A 65 -4.22 -0.77 0.14
CA GLY A 65 -3.86 -0.20 1.44
C GLY A 65 -4.59 1.10 1.76
N CYS A 66 -4.79 1.98 0.78
CA CYS A 66 -5.60 3.20 0.95
C CYS A 66 -7.06 2.86 1.23
N VAL A 67 -7.63 1.96 0.43
CA VAL A 67 -9.04 1.56 0.54
C VAL A 67 -9.32 0.95 1.91
N ILE A 68 -8.47 0.03 2.37
CA ILE A 68 -8.68 -0.64 3.66
C ILE A 68 -8.41 0.30 4.84
N ASN A 69 -7.44 1.21 4.72
CA ASN A 69 -7.20 2.25 5.73
C ASN A 69 -8.44 3.14 5.91
N ASP A 70 -8.96 3.72 4.82
CA ASP A 70 -10.15 4.56 4.88
C ASP A 70 -11.39 3.77 5.34
N TYR A 71 -11.46 2.45 5.04
CA TYR A 71 -12.53 1.60 5.54
C TYR A 71 -12.52 1.48 7.07
N PHE A 72 -11.36 1.27 7.68
CA PHE A 72 -11.22 1.19 9.14
C PHE A 72 -11.35 2.55 9.82
N ASP A 73 -10.92 3.63 9.16
CA ASP A 73 -10.92 4.98 9.71
C ASP A 73 -12.24 5.74 9.46
N ARG A 74 -13.18 5.21 8.66
CA ARG A 74 -14.39 5.90 8.18
C ARG A 74 -15.21 6.68 9.23
N ASP A 75 -15.34 6.14 10.45
CA ASP A 75 -16.17 6.73 11.50
C ASP A 75 -15.42 7.85 12.25
N PHE A 76 -14.08 7.73 12.30
CA PHE A 76 -13.18 8.75 12.82
C PHE A 76 -12.95 9.87 11.78
N ASP A 77 -12.73 9.49 10.52
CA ASP A 77 -12.48 10.42 9.43
C ASP A 77 -13.60 11.45 9.24
N ARG A 78 -14.85 11.09 9.58
CA ARG A 78 -16.02 11.99 9.59
C ARG A 78 -15.90 13.16 10.56
N GLN A 79 -15.17 12.99 11.65
CA GLN A 79 -15.06 13.95 12.74
C GLN A 79 -13.86 14.89 12.57
N VAL A 80 -12.97 14.61 11.63
CA VAL A 80 -11.72 15.35 11.41
C VAL A 80 -11.85 16.24 10.17
N ALA A 81 -11.65 17.54 10.33
CA ALA A 81 -11.85 18.54 9.27
C ALA A 81 -11.09 18.23 7.97
N ARG A 82 -9.90 17.65 8.09
CA ARG A 82 -9.06 17.28 6.94
C ARG A 82 -9.57 16.07 6.15
N THR A 83 -10.28 15.15 6.81
CA THR A 83 -10.65 13.84 6.23
C THR A 83 -12.16 13.65 6.10
N CYS A 84 -12.97 14.58 6.61
CA CYS A 84 -14.43 14.49 6.56
C CYS A 84 -14.98 14.47 5.12
N GLN A 85 -14.20 14.97 4.16
CA GLN A 85 -14.53 14.95 2.74
C GLN A 85 -14.13 13.66 2.00
N ARG A 86 -13.55 12.67 2.69
CA ARG A 86 -13.20 11.40 2.05
C ARG A 86 -14.45 10.68 1.52
N PRO A 87 -14.36 9.91 0.41
CA PRO A 87 -15.51 9.24 -0.19
C PRO A 87 -16.28 8.30 0.74
N LEU A 88 -15.59 7.62 1.66
CA LEU A 88 -16.20 6.75 2.67
C LEU A 88 -16.80 7.54 3.85
N ALA A 89 -16.13 8.61 4.29
CA ALA A 89 -16.60 9.47 5.37
C ALA A 89 -17.92 10.17 4.97
N THR A 90 -17.98 10.71 3.75
CA THR A 90 -19.17 11.37 3.18
C THR A 90 -20.31 10.42 2.79
N GLY A 91 -20.07 9.10 2.76
CA GLY A 91 -21.04 8.11 2.29
C GLY A 91 -21.22 8.05 0.77
N LEU A 92 -20.41 8.78 -0.01
CA LEU A 92 -20.41 8.73 -1.47
C LEU A 92 -20.06 7.32 -2.00
N ILE A 93 -19.24 6.59 -1.25
CA ILE A 93 -18.96 5.16 -1.45
C ILE A 93 -19.41 4.39 -0.21
N THR A 94 -20.16 3.31 -0.41
CA THR A 94 -20.59 2.44 0.69
C THR A 94 -19.44 1.55 1.18
N SER A 95 -19.43 1.19 2.45
CA SER A 95 -18.42 0.31 3.04
C SER A 95 -18.34 -1.05 2.33
N ARG A 96 -19.48 -1.59 1.88
CA ARG A 96 -19.53 -2.83 1.07
C ARG A 96 -18.87 -2.65 -0.29
N ALA A 97 -19.04 -1.49 -0.93
CA ALA A 97 -18.38 -1.20 -2.20
C ALA A 97 -16.86 -1.03 -2.04
N ALA A 98 -16.41 -0.38 -0.97
CA ALA A 98 -14.98 -0.29 -0.66
C ALA A 98 -14.35 -1.66 -0.40
N LEU A 99 -14.99 -2.56 0.36
CA LEU A 99 -14.47 -3.91 0.55
C LEU A 99 -14.42 -4.73 -0.74
N ARG A 100 -15.42 -4.61 -1.61
CA ARG A 100 -15.37 -5.24 -2.95
C ARG A 100 -14.20 -4.71 -3.77
N LEU A 101 -13.95 -3.40 -3.76
CA LEU A 101 -12.81 -2.81 -4.45
C LEU A 101 -11.49 -3.33 -3.87
N PHE A 102 -11.36 -3.38 -2.53
CA PHE A 102 -10.19 -3.94 -1.87
C PHE A 102 -9.91 -5.38 -2.34
N VAL A 103 -10.93 -6.25 -2.31
CA VAL A 103 -10.80 -7.64 -2.77
C VAL A 103 -10.39 -7.71 -4.24
N ILE A 104 -11.00 -6.90 -5.12
CA ILE A 104 -10.62 -6.86 -6.54
C ILE A 104 -9.16 -6.45 -6.71
N LEU A 105 -8.69 -5.41 -6.01
CA LEU A 105 -7.29 -4.98 -6.09
C LEU A 105 -6.32 -6.06 -5.60
N CYS A 106 -6.66 -6.74 -4.49
CA CYS A 106 -5.88 -7.87 -4.00
C CYS A 106 -5.86 -9.04 -4.98
N LEU A 107 -6.98 -9.36 -5.65
CA LEU A 107 -7.02 -10.42 -6.66
C LEU A 107 -6.21 -10.06 -7.91
N LEU A 108 -6.25 -8.80 -8.36
CA LEU A 108 -5.42 -8.31 -9.46
C LEU A 108 -3.94 -8.38 -9.10
N ALA A 109 -3.56 -8.03 -7.86
CA ALA A 109 -2.19 -8.18 -7.39
C ALA A 109 -1.79 -9.67 -7.27
N ALA A 110 -2.70 -10.52 -6.79
CA ALA A 110 -2.50 -11.96 -6.68
C ALA A 110 -2.32 -12.63 -8.05
N ALA A 111 -2.95 -12.12 -9.11
CA ALA A 111 -2.77 -12.61 -10.47
C ALA A 111 -1.33 -12.45 -10.99
N LEU A 112 -0.50 -11.62 -10.35
CA LEU A 112 0.92 -11.48 -10.67
C LEU A 112 1.79 -12.55 -9.98
N LEU A 113 1.30 -13.17 -8.91
CA LEU A 113 2.06 -14.12 -8.08
C LEU A 113 2.50 -15.40 -8.81
N PRO A 114 1.72 -15.99 -9.73
CA PRO A 114 2.16 -17.17 -10.49
C PRO A 114 3.41 -16.96 -11.33
N PHE A 115 3.80 -15.71 -11.60
CA PHE A 115 5.01 -15.36 -12.34
C PHE A 115 6.24 -15.16 -11.44
N LEU A 116 6.12 -15.46 -10.14
CA LEU A 116 7.16 -15.31 -9.13
C LEU A 116 7.44 -16.66 -8.45
N ASN A 117 8.57 -16.74 -7.74
CA ASN A 117 8.91 -17.95 -6.99
C ASN A 117 8.13 -18.07 -5.67
N TRP A 118 8.13 -19.27 -5.10
CA TRP A 118 7.37 -19.62 -3.91
C TRP A 118 7.69 -18.73 -2.69
N LEU A 119 8.96 -18.36 -2.49
CA LEU A 119 9.35 -17.50 -1.38
C LEU A 119 8.71 -16.11 -1.49
N THR A 120 8.68 -15.53 -2.69
CA THR A 120 8.00 -14.25 -2.92
C THR A 120 6.49 -14.35 -2.70
N ILE A 121 5.87 -15.49 -3.03
CA ILE A 121 4.43 -15.72 -2.78
C ILE A 121 4.14 -15.72 -1.27
N TRP A 122 4.96 -16.40 -0.46
CA TRP A 122 4.81 -16.36 1.00
C TRP A 122 4.97 -14.95 1.57
N LEU A 123 5.99 -14.22 1.10
CA LEU A 123 6.19 -12.84 1.50
C LEU A 123 5.01 -11.96 1.08
N ALA A 124 4.44 -12.16 -0.11
CA ALA A 124 3.23 -11.43 -0.54
C ALA A 124 2.05 -11.67 0.40
N GLY A 125 1.86 -12.90 0.90
CA GLY A 125 0.88 -13.19 1.96
C GLY A 125 1.13 -12.37 3.23
N GLY A 126 2.39 -12.27 3.66
CA GLY A 126 2.80 -11.38 4.76
C GLY A 126 2.52 -9.90 4.48
N ALA A 127 2.78 -9.42 3.26
CA ALA A 127 2.52 -8.04 2.85
C ALA A 127 1.02 -7.69 2.91
N VAL A 128 0.14 -8.62 2.49
CA VAL A 128 -1.32 -8.47 2.62
C VAL A 128 -1.73 -8.39 4.09
N LEU A 129 -1.18 -9.25 4.94
CA LEU A 129 -1.46 -9.22 6.38
C LEU A 129 -1.04 -7.88 7.00
N ILE A 130 0.17 -7.40 6.69
CA ILE A 130 0.67 -6.09 7.14
C ILE A 130 -0.27 -4.96 6.66
N THR A 131 -0.69 -5.01 5.40
CA THR A 131 -1.59 -4.00 4.81
C THR A 131 -2.94 -3.92 5.53
N ILE A 132 -3.54 -5.07 5.84
CA ILE A 132 -4.85 -5.14 6.52
C ILE A 132 -4.74 -4.69 7.98
N THR A 133 -3.64 -5.03 8.65
CA THR A 133 -3.47 -4.80 10.09
C THR A 133 -2.94 -3.42 10.42
N TYR A 134 -2.19 -2.75 9.53
CA TYR A 134 -1.63 -1.41 9.75
C TYR A 134 -2.64 -0.38 10.30
N PRO A 135 -3.86 -0.23 9.74
CA PRO A 135 -4.82 0.76 10.25
C PRO A 135 -5.21 0.51 11.72
N LEU A 136 -5.17 -0.75 12.17
CA LEU A 136 -5.48 -1.13 13.54
C LEU A 136 -4.36 -0.75 14.51
N PHE A 137 -3.10 -0.75 14.06
CA PHE A 137 -1.95 -0.42 14.92
C PHE A 137 -2.00 1.00 15.46
N LYS A 138 -2.64 1.94 14.76
CA LYS A 138 -2.90 3.31 15.28
C LYS A 138 -3.64 3.32 16.62
N ARG A 139 -4.36 2.24 16.94
CA ARG A 139 -5.17 2.10 18.18
C ARG A 139 -4.39 1.43 19.32
N PHE A 140 -3.26 0.81 19.04
CA PHE A 140 -2.50 -0.01 20.00
C PHE A 140 -1.09 0.51 20.27
N THR A 141 -0.56 1.38 19.42
CA THR A 141 0.79 1.94 19.60
C THR A 141 0.81 3.45 19.40
N HIS A 142 1.68 4.13 20.15
CA HIS A 142 2.02 5.53 19.97
C HIS A 142 3.01 5.77 18.81
N LEU A 143 3.53 4.70 18.21
CA LEU A 143 4.49 4.76 17.10
C LEU A 143 3.97 4.04 15.84
N PRO A 144 2.79 4.42 15.29
CA PRO A 144 2.25 3.81 14.07
C PRO A 144 3.18 3.98 12.86
N GLN A 145 4.04 5.00 12.86
CA GLN A 145 5.03 5.26 11.80
C GLN A 145 6.06 4.13 11.68
N ALA A 146 6.39 3.45 12.79
CA ALA A 146 7.31 2.31 12.74
C ALA A 146 6.69 1.13 11.98
N TYR A 147 5.40 0.84 12.22
CA TYR A 147 4.68 -0.19 11.48
C TYR A 147 4.48 0.21 10.01
N LEU A 148 4.22 1.49 9.75
CA LEU A 148 4.19 2.03 8.40
C LEU A 148 5.53 1.85 7.70
N GLY A 149 6.64 2.08 8.40
CA GLY A 149 8.00 1.85 7.89
C GLY A 149 8.23 0.41 7.44
N ILE A 150 7.74 -0.56 8.20
CA ILE A 150 7.74 -1.97 7.78
C ILE A 150 6.92 -2.14 6.49
N ALA A 151 5.68 -1.63 6.47
CA ALA A 151 4.78 -1.76 5.32
C ALA A 151 5.36 -1.14 4.03
N PHE A 152 5.95 0.05 4.13
CA PHE A 152 6.53 0.77 3.00
C PHE A 152 7.88 0.21 2.54
N SER A 153 8.55 -0.58 3.38
CA SER A 153 9.84 -1.19 3.07
C SER A 153 9.72 -2.64 2.61
N PHE A 154 8.55 -3.27 2.76
CA PHE A 154 8.38 -4.72 2.55
C PHE A 154 8.57 -5.18 1.10
N GLY A 155 8.48 -4.27 0.13
CA GLY A 155 8.83 -4.56 -1.26
C GLY A 155 10.30 -4.93 -1.47
N ILE A 156 11.20 -4.49 -0.59
CA ILE A 156 12.64 -4.81 -0.63
C ILE A 156 12.90 -6.31 -0.49
N PRO A 157 12.54 -6.99 0.63
CA PRO A 157 12.79 -8.41 0.77
C PRO A 157 12.05 -9.24 -0.30
N MET A 158 10.87 -8.79 -0.75
CA MET A 158 10.18 -9.43 -1.86
C MET A 158 10.97 -9.35 -3.18
N ALA A 159 11.57 -8.21 -3.50
CA ALA A 159 12.40 -8.02 -4.69
C ALA A 159 13.67 -8.89 -4.68
N PHE A 160 14.32 -9.00 -3.52
CA PHE A 160 15.45 -9.91 -3.32
C PHE A 160 15.02 -11.38 -3.46
N ALA A 161 13.92 -11.77 -2.81
CA ALA A 161 13.38 -13.11 -2.94
C ALA A 161 13.05 -13.45 -4.39
N ALA A 162 12.40 -12.54 -5.12
CA ALA A 162 12.02 -12.76 -6.52
C ALA A 162 13.24 -13.01 -7.41
N THR A 163 14.31 -12.25 -7.19
CA THR A 163 15.50 -12.24 -8.05
C THR A 163 16.51 -13.34 -7.68
N LEU A 164 16.67 -13.63 -6.39
CA LEU A 164 17.72 -14.55 -5.89
C LEU A 164 17.17 -15.88 -5.36
N GLY A 165 15.86 -16.02 -5.18
CA GLY A 165 15.25 -17.17 -4.50
C GLY A 165 15.49 -17.22 -2.99
N GLN A 166 16.08 -16.17 -2.41
CA GLN A 166 16.39 -16.04 -0.99
C GLN A 166 16.40 -14.57 -0.55
N VAL A 167 16.34 -14.31 0.76
CA VAL A 167 16.42 -12.95 1.34
C VAL A 167 17.71 -12.84 2.16
N PRO A 168 18.83 -12.39 1.57
CA PRO A 168 20.09 -12.24 2.29
C PRO A 168 20.03 -11.09 3.32
N ALA A 169 20.98 -11.07 4.26
CA ALA A 169 21.06 -10.03 5.30
C ALA A 169 21.01 -8.60 4.75
N LEU A 170 21.61 -8.37 3.57
CA LEU A 170 21.58 -7.07 2.89
C LEU A 170 20.15 -6.55 2.66
N ALA A 171 19.21 -7.42 2.30
CA ALA A 171 17.81 -7.03 2.07
C ALA A 171 17.15 -6.52 3.36
N TRP A 172 17.44 -7.17 4.49
CA TRP A 172 16.93 -6.78 5.81
C TRP A 172 17.55 -5.47 6.29
N TRP A 173 18.86 -5.27 6.08
CA TRP A 173 19.52 -3.99 6.39
C TRP A 173 18.98 -2.84 5.56
N LEU A 174 18.75 -3.07 4.26
CA LEU A 174 18.15 -2.07 3.39
C LEU A 174 16.70 -1.76 3.80
N MET A 175 15.92 -2.78 4.16
CA MET A 175 14.57 -2.62 4.69
C MET A 175 14.58 -1.80 5.98
N LEU A 176 15.50 -2.07 6.91
CA LEU A 176 15.63 -1.32 8.16
C LEU A 176 16.00 0.14 7.90
N ALA A 177 16.97 0.39 7.02
CA ALA A 177 17.37 1.74 6.65
C ALA A 177 16.20 2.53 6.04
N ASN A 178 15.45 1.91 5.13
CA ASN A 178 14.26 2.52 4.54
C ASN A 178 13.15 2.74 5.57
N ALA A 179 12.94 1.80 6.50
CA ALA A 179 11.96 1.94 7.56
C ALA A 179 12.29 3.11 8.50
N CYS A 180 13.56 3.30 8.86
CA CYS A 180 14.01 4.48 9.61
C CYS A 180 13.74 5.79 8.84
N TRP A 181 13.96 5.79 7.52
CA TRP A 181 13.64 6.94 6.69
C TRP A 181 12.13 7.22 6.65
N VAL A 182 11.30 6.18 6.57
CA VAL A 182 9.83 6.30 6.66
C VAL A 182 9.40 6.91 7.98
N VAL A 183 9.95 6.42 9.09
CA VAL A 183 9.67 7.01 10.40
C VAL A 183 10.04 8.49 10.43
N ALA A 184 11.20 8.87 9.89
CA ALA A 184 11.65 10.26 9.88
C ALA A 184 10.71 11.18 9.09
N TYR A 185 10.39 10.85 7.84
CA TYR A 185 9.54 11.74 7.02
C TYR A 185 8.06 11.71 7.45
N ASP A 186 7.54 10.56 7.92
CA ASP A 186 6.15 10.45 8.33
C ASP A 186 5.90 11.13 9.69
N THR A 187 6.91 11.15 10.56
CA THR A 187 6.88 11.97 11.79
C THR A 187 6.85 13.46 11.45
N ALA A 188 7.73 13.91 10.55
CA ALA A 188 7.74 15.31 10.11
C ALA A 188 6.40 15.70 9.47
N TYR A 189 5.79 14.80 8.68
CA TYR A 189 4.47 14.99 8.09
C TYR A 189 3.37 15.10 9.15
N ALA A 190 3.37 14.19 10.15
CA ALA A 190 2.37 14.19 11.22
C ALA A 190 2.45 15.42 12.13
N MET A 191 3.63 16.03 12.28
CA MET A 191 3.78 17.29 13.05
C MET A 191 3.22 18.52 12.32
N ALA A 192 3.08 18.44 11.00
CA ALA A 192 2.53 19.52 10.18
C ALA A 192 1.01 19.40 9.97
N ASP A 193 0.42 18.28 10.39
CA ASP A 193 -1.03 17.98 10.31
C ASP A 193 -1.79 18.49 11.54
#